data_AF-A0A973BSL1-F1
#
_entry.id   AF-A0A973BSL1-F1
#
_cell.length_a   1.000
_cell.length_b   1.000
_cell.length_c   1.000
_cell.angle_alpha   90.00
_cell.angle_beta   90.00
_cell.angle_gamma   90.00
#
_symmetry.space_group_name_H-M   'P 1'
#
loop_
_entity.id
_entity.type
_entity.pdbx_description
1 polymer ?
#
loop_
_entity_poly.entity_id
_entity_poly.type
_entity_poly.pdbx_seq_one_letter_code
_entity_poly.pdbx_strand_id
1 'polypeptide(L)' 'MTNWLAICMIVLALAIIIGNLSTFQKNSKQKMRKHNLNDLKETLPRTSKSGHKLATIEKNKP' A
#
# COMPACT_ATOMS: atom_id res chain seq x y z
N MET A 1 52.11 -6.55 3.80
CA MET A 1 51.35 -6.47 2.54
C MET A 1 50.08 -7.32 2.68
N THR A 2 49.34 -7.17 3.79
CA THR A 2 48.14 -6.33 3.96
C THR A 2 46.97 -6.77 3.08
N ASN A 3 45.96 -7.34 3.75
CA ASN A 3 44.69 -7.90 3.28
C ASN A 3 43.77 -6.87 2.59
N TRP A 4 44.33 -5.84 1.96
CA TRP A 4 43.61 -4.76 1.28
C TRP A 4 42.68 -5.31 0.20
N LEU A 5 43.11 -6.37 -0.50
CA LEU A 5 42.31 -7.01 -1.55
C LEU A 5 41.08 -7.72 -0.95
N ALA A 6 41.25 -8.41 0.18
CA ALA A 6 40.14 -9.05 0.87
C ALA A 6 39.13 -8.02 1.40
N ILE A 7 39.63 -6.90 1.96
CA ILE A 7 38.79 -5.79 2.42
C ILE A 7 38.02 -5.17 1.26
N CYS A 8 38.65 -4.92 0.11
CA CYS A 8 37.98 -4.41 -1.09
C CYS A 8 36.86 -5.34 -1.59
N MET A 9 37.10 -6.65 -1.62
CA MET A 9 36.08 -7.62 -2.06
C MET A 9 34.86 -7.65 -1.14
N ILE A 10 35.07 -7.55 0.17
CA ILE A 10 33.99 -7.50 1.17
C ILE A 10 33.16 -6.22 0.99
N VAL A 11 33.81 -5.07 0.82
CA VAL A 11 33.12 -3.78 0.60
C VAL A 11 32.31 -3.81 -0.70
N LEU A 12 32.86 -4.39 -1.78
CA LEU A 12 32.16 -4.50 -3.06
C LEU A 12 30.92 -5.39 -2.95
N ALA A 13 31.03 -6.54 -2.28
CA ALA A 13 29.91 -7.44 -2.04
C ALA A 13 28.79 -6.77 -1.22
N LEU A 14 29.15 -6.07 -0.14
CA LEU A 14 28.20 -5.32 0.68
C LEU A 14 27.55 -4.18 -0.12
N ALA A 15 28.30 -3.46 -0.95
CA ALA A 15 27.77 -2.39 -1.78
C ALA A 15 26.75 -2.90 -2.81
N ILE A 16 26.94 -4.09 -3.39
CA ILE A 16 25.99 -4.71 -4.31
C ILE A 16 24.71 -5.13 -3.57
N ILE A 17 24.85 -5.79 -2.40
CA ILE A 17 23.70 -6.23 -1.59
C ILE A 17 22.91 -5.03 -1.08
N ILE A 18 23.58 -4.03 -0.50
CA ILE A 18 22.94 -2.81 0.03
C ILE A 18 22.41 -1.95 -1.11
N GLY A 19 23.12 -1.82 -2.23
CA GLY A 19 22.67 -1.09 -3.41
C GLY A 19 21.38 -1.67 -3.97
N ASN A 20 21.31 -3.00 -4.13
CA ASN A 20 20.13 -3.70 -4.59
C ASN A 20 18.98 -3.63 -3.56
N LEU A 21 19.29 -3.74 -2.26
CA LEU A 21 18.30 -3.61 -1.18
C LEU A 21 17.77 -2.17 -1.03
N SER A 22 18.60 -1.16 -1.26
CA SER A 22 18.24 0.27 -1.27
C SER A 22 17.28 0.59 -2.41
N THR A 23 17.46 -0.04 -3.58
CA THR A 23 16.47 0.01 -4.67
C THR A 23 15.18 -0.75 -4.35
N PHE A 24 15.22 -1.80 -3.53
CA PHE A 24 14.03 -2.55 -3.10
C PHE A 24 13.13 -1.73 -2.15
N GLN A 25 13.72 -0.93 -1.24
CA GLN A 25 12.96 -0.05 -0.35
C GLN A 25 12.18 1.04 -1.10
N LYS A 26 12.68 1.49 -2.26
CA LYS A 26 11.97 2.49 -3.09
C LYS A 26 10.66 1.96 -3.66
N ASN A 27 10.53 0.65 -3.88
CA ASN A 27 9.30 0.03 -4.38
C ASN A 27 8.29 -0.29 -3.25
N SER A 28 8.76 -0.53 -2.03
CA SER A 28 7.89 -0.90 -0.89
C SER A 28 6.97 0.23 -0.41
N LYS A 29 7.33 1.51 -0.64
CA LYS A 29 6.49 2.66 -0.27
C LYS A 29 5.42 3.00 -1.32
N GLN A 30 5.42 2.32 -2.46
CA GLN A 30 4.38 2.49 -3.46
C GLN A 30 3.14 1.71 -3.03
N LYS A 31 2.12 2.40 -2.50
CA LYS A 31 0.80 1.76 -2.29
C LYS A 31 0.38 1.12 -3.61
N MET A 32 0.17 -0.20 -3.60
CA MET A 32 -0.24 -0.99 -4.79
C MET A 32 -1.52 -0.43 -5.45
N ARG A 33 -2.31 0.34 -4.71
CA ARG A 33 -3.47 1.06 -5.21
C ARG A 33 -3.53 2.46 -4.59
N LYS A 34 -3.67 3.51 -5.42
CA LYS A 34 -3.83 4.90 -4.97
C LYS A 34 -5.15 5.15 -4.22
N HIS A 35 -6.09 4.20 -4.23
CA HIS A 35 -7.46 4.34 -3.79
C HIS A 35 -7.99 3.04 -3.18
N ASN A 36 -8.88 3.05 -2.18
CA ASN A 36 -9.49 1.81 -1.68
C ASN A 36 -10.39 1.17 -2.75
N LEU A 37 -10.66 -0.14 -2.69
CA LEU A 37 -11.68 -0.80 -3.53
C LEU A 37 -13.06 -0.15 -3.34
N ASN A 38 -13.35 0.30 -2.12
CA ASN A 38 -14.61 0.92 -1.76
C ASN A 38 -14.68 2.43 -2.00
N ASP A 39 -13.56 3.08 -2.33
CA ASP A 39 -13.55 4.54 -2.50
C ASP A 39 -13.96 4.95 -3.92
N LEU A 40 -14.11 4.01 -4.87
CA LEU A 40 -14.44 4.29 -6.27
C LEU A 40 -15.52 5.37 -6.35
N LYS A 41 -15.35 6.39 -7.18
CA LYS A 41 -16.30 7.52 -7.41
C LYS A 41 -17.76 7.09 -7.69
N GLU A 42 -17.94 5.78 -7.86
CA GLU A 42 -19.14 5.00 -8.12
C GLU A 42 -19.87 4.54 -6.82
N THR A 43 -19.22 4.58 -5.65
CA THR A 43 -19.78 4.18 -4.34
C THR A 43 -20.41 5.34 -3.58
N LEU A 44 -20.12 6.58 -3.99
CA LEU A 44 -20.95 7.73 -3.65
C LEU A 44 -22.17 7.73 -4.57
N PRO A 45 -23.37 8.08 -4.06
CA PRO A 45 -24.60 8.00 -4.83
C PRO A 45 -24.44 8.82 -6.12
N ARG A 46 -24.57 8.17 -7.28
CA ARG A 46 -24.45 8.79 -8.62
C ARG A 46 -25.49 9.89 -8.91
N THR A 47 -26.32 10.24 -7.93
CA THR A 47 -27.41 11.20 -8.05
C THR A 47 -27.67 11.83 -6.68
N SER A 48 -28.18 13.07 -6.64
CA SER A 48 -28.68 13.73 -5.43
C SER A 48 -30.00 13.14 -4.89
N LYS A 49 -30.42 11.96 -5.36
CA LYS A 49 -31.66 11.33 -4.89
C LYS A 49 -31.45 10.76 -3.50
N SER A 50 -32.41 11.00 -2.60
CA SER A 50 -32.37 10.43 -1.25
C SER A 50 -32.29 8.91 -1.34
N GLY A 51 -31.37 8.30 -0.57
CA GLY A 51 -31.27 6.84 -0.47
C GLY A 51 -32.64 6.24 -0.10
N HIS A 52 -32.97 5.11 -0.72
CA HIS A 52 -34.21 4.38 -0.42
C HIS A 52 -34.27 4.06 1.08
N LYS A 53 -35.15 4.72 1.82
CA LYS A 53 -35.39 4.43 3.24
C LYS A 53 -36.28 3.19 3.31
N LEU A 54 -35.76 2.10 3.87
CA LEU A 54 -36.61 0.97 4.25
C LEU A 54 -37.55 1.44 5.34
N ALA A 55 -38.84 1.12 5.23
CA ALA A 55 -39.78 1.35 6.31
C ALA A 55 -39.32 0.54 7.52
N THR A 56 -39.07 1.23 8.64
CA THR A 56 -38.88 0.54 9.93
C THR A 56 -40.19 -0.13 10.27
N ILE A 57 -40.20 -1.46 10.29
CA ILE A 57 -41.30 -2.21 10.88
C ILE A 57 -41.14 -2.02 12.39
N GLU A 58 -42.08 -1.32 13.02
CA GLU A 58 -42.10 -1.20 14.48
C GLU A 58 -42.33 -2.58 15.07
N LYS A 59 -41.24 -3.19 15.55
CA LYS A 59 -41.23 -4.52 16.15
C LYS A 59 -41.69 -4.44 17.61
N ASN A 60 -42.77 -3.70 17.89
CA ASN A 60 -43.52 -3.83 19.13
C ASN A 60 -44.84 -3.06 19.03
N LYS A 61 -45.93 -3.78 18.73
CA LYS A 61 -47.27 -3.35 19.10
C LYS A 61 -47.85 -4.47 19.96
N PRO A 62 -48.34 -4.17 21.18
CA PRO A 62 -48.83 -5.17 22.12
C PRO A 62 -50.02 -5.96 21.57
#